data_AF-A0A5C1Y901-F1
#
_entry.id   AF-A0A5C1Y901-F1
#
_cell.length_a   1.000
_cell.length_b   1.000
_cell.length_c   1.000
_cell.angle_alpha   90.00
_cell.angle_beta   90.00
_cell.angle_gamma   90.00
#
_symmetry.space_group_name_H-M   'P 1'
#
loop_
_entity.id
_entity.type
_entity.pdbx_description
1 polymer ?
#
loop_
_entity_poly.entity_id
_entity_poly.type
_entity_poly.pdbx_seq_one_letter_code
_entity_poly.pdbx_strand_id
1 'polypeptide(L)' 'MIVTARERQRFKRANRLARTDDQIVAARIARHPDGLKWCPGCQRQLPFHAFAESRREVDGLSPRCFGCRAHRDEQETRP' A
#
# COMPACT_ATOMS: atom_id res chain seq x y z
N MET A 1 6.09 28.29 -17.24
CA MET A 1 4.85 27.49 -17.13
C MET A 1 4.75 26.94 -15.71
N ILE A 2 3.76 27.36 -14.92
CA ILE A 2 3.58 26.89 -13.55
C ILE A 2 2.67 25.66 -13.59
N VAL A 3 3.23 24.48 -13.33
CA VAL A 3 2.45 23.23 -13.22
C VAL A 3 1.55 23.34 -11.98
N THR A 4 0.25 23.18 -12.15
CA THR A 4 -0.72 23.28 -11.05
C THR A 4 -0.61 22.07 -10.11
N ALA A 5 -1.14 22.20 -8.89
CA ALA A 5 -1.17 21.09 -7.92
C ALA A 5 -1.93 19.86 -8.45
N ARG A 6 -3.01 20.07 -9.23
CA ARG A 6 -3.82 19.02 -9.83
C ARG A 6 -3.06 18.25 -10.92
N GLU A 7 -2.30 18.95 -11.77
CA GLU A 7 -1.47 18.33 -12.79
C GLU A 7 -0.37 17.47 -12.15
N ARG A 8 0.30 17.97 -11.11
CA ARG A 8 1.27 17.20 -10.33
C ARG A 8 0.67 15.93 -9.73
N GLN A 9 -0.57 15.97 -9.23
CA GLN A 9 -1.27 14.79 -8.72
C GLN A 9 -1.56 13.76 -9.82
N ARG A 10 -2.01 14.19 -11.00
CA ARG A 10 -2.25 13.30 -12.15
C ARG A 10 -0.97 12.58 -12.59
N PHE A 11 0.12 13.33 -12.76
CA PHE A 11 1.43 12.75 -13.11
C PHE A 11 1.89 11.75 -12.07
N LYS A 12 1.81 12.07 -10.76
CA LYS A 12 2.19 11.13 -9.69
C LYS A 12 1.37 9.84 -9.69
N ARG A 13 0.07 9.91 -10.04
CA ARG A 13 -0.82 8.74 -10.10
C ARG A 13 -0.52 7.87 -11.33
N ALA A 14 -0.34 8.49 -12.49
CA ALA A 14 0.05 7.78 -13.71
C ALA A 14 1.41 7.08 -13.55
N ASN A 15 2.38 7.76 -12.96
CA ASN A 15 3.71 7.20 -12.69
C ASN A 15 3.65 6.02 -11.70
N ARG A 16 2.76 6.09 -10.69
CA ARG A 16 2.52 4.96 -9.77
C ARG A 16 1.98 3.73 -10.48
N LEU A 17 1.08 3.92 -11.46
CA LEU A 17 0.46 2.84 -12.23
C LEU A 17 1.40 2.23 -13.30
N ALA A 18 2.39 2.99 -13.76
CA ALA A 18 3.34 2.56 -14.79
C ALA A 18 4.53 1.74 -14.25
N ARG A 19 4.58 1.47 -12.94
CA ARG A 19 5.68 0.70 -12.34
C ARG A 19 5.62 -0.76 -12.72
N THR A 20 6.79 -1.35 -12.95
CA THR A 20 6.93 -2.80 -13.12
C THR A 20 6.86 -3.50 -11.77
N ASP A 21 6.60 -4.81 -11.80
CA ASP A 21 6.51 -5.61 -10.57
C ASP A 21 7.88 -5.67 -9.86
N ASP A 22 9.00 -5.71 -10.60
CA ASP A 22 10.35 -5.61 -10.03
C ASP A 22 10.58 -4.29 -9.28
N GLN A 23 10.09 -3.17 -9.82
CA GLN A 23 10.20 -1.86 -9.16
C GLN A 23 9.38 -1.81 -7.87
N ILE A 24 8.24 -2.50 -7.83
CA ILE A 24 7.39 -2.61 -6.64
C ILE A 24 8.09 -3.47 -5.57
N VAL A 25 8.67 -4.61 -5.96
CA VAL A 25 9.43 -5.48 -5.05
C VAL A 25 10.65 -4.76 -4.50
N ALA A 26 11.40 -4.05 -5.34
CA ALA A 26 12.54 -3.24 -4.89
C ALA A 26 12.10 -2.15 -3.89
N ALA A 27 11.00 -1.46 -4.16
CA ALA A 27 10.45 -0.47 -3.23
C ALA A 27 9.95 -1.07 -1.91
N ARG A 28 9.44 -2.31 -1.93
CA ARG A 28 9.04 -3.06 -0.74
C ARG A 28 10.24 -3.37 0.14
N ILE A 29 11.29 -3.96 -0.43
CA ILE A 29 12.52 -4.31 0.27
C ILE A 29 13.20 -3.05 0.82
N ALA A 30 13.27 -1.98 0.01
CA ALA A 30 13.90 -0.72 0.43
C ALA A 30 13.20 -0.05 1.63
N ARG A 31 11.88 -0.21 1.78
CA ARG A 31 11.14 0.32 2.94
C ARG A 31 11.12 -0.59 4.15
N HIS A 32 11.22 -1.89 3.92
CA HIS A 32 11.04 -2.94 4.90
C HIS A 32 12.21 -3.93 4.79
N PRO A 33 13.43 -3.50 5.15
CA PRO A 33 14.63 -4.33 5.02
C PRO A 33 14.60 -5.57 5.92
N ASP A 34 13.81 -5.52 6.99
CA ASP A 34 13.53 -6.60 7.93
C ASP A 34 12.49 -7.61 7.43
N GLY A 35 11.87 -7.38 6.26
CA GLY A 35 10.82 -8.25 5.73
C GLY A 35 9.47 -8.09 6.42
N LEU A 36 9.34 -7.10 7.32
CA LEU A 36 8.14 -6.86 8.12
C LEU A 36 7.55 -5.48 7.80
N LYS A 37 6.23 -5.44 7.71
CA LYS A 37 5.45 -4.21 7.54
C LYS A 37 4.60 -3.96 8.79
N TRP A 38 4.58 -2.72 9.25
CA TRP A 38 3.74 -2.30 10.37
C TRP A 38 2.28 -2.11 9.91
N CYS A 39 1.35 -2.71 10.64
CA CYS A 39 -0.09 -2.53 10.41
C CYS A 39 -0.67 -1.49 11.39
N PRO A 40 -1.32 -0.40 10.92
CA PRO A 40 -1.92 0.59 11.79
C PRO A 40 -3.19 0.11 12.51
N GLY A 41 -3.83 -0.95 12.01
CA GLY A 41 -5.07 -1.46 12.60
C GLY A 41 -4.84 -2.30 13.87
N CYS A 42 -3.82 -3.17 13.86
CA CYS A 42 -3.46 -4.00 15.00
C CYS A 42 -2.15 -3.56 15.69
N GLN A 43 -1.48 -2.54 15.14
CA GLN A 43 -0.24 -1.95 15.64
C GLN A 43 0.93 -2.95 15.80
N ARG A 44 0.95 -4.02 14.98
CA ARG A 44 1.99 -5.05 14.97
C ARG A 44 2.81 -5.01 13.70
N GLN A 45 4.08 -5.39 13.81
CA GLN A 45 4.91 -5.76 12.66
C GLN A 45 4.51 -7.15 12.18
N LEU A 46 4.15 -7.26 10.90
CA LEU A 46 3.69 -8.50 10.30
C LEU A 46 4.46 -8.75 9.00
N PRO A 47 4.64 -10.01 8.60
CA PRO A 47 5.28 -10.35 7.34
C PRO A 47 4.44 -9.89 6.14
N PHE A 48 5.08 -9.68 4.99
CA PHE A 48 4.40 -9.19 3.78
C PHE A 48 3.20 -10.03 3.33
N HIS A 49 3.25 -11.35 3.54
CA HIS A 49 2.14 -12.24 3.20
C HIS A 49 0.88 -12.01 4.06
N ALA A 50 0.99 -11.27 5.18
CA ALA A 50 -0.17 -10.87 5.98
C ALA A 50 -0.89 -9.65 5.38
N PHE A 51 -0.38 -9.07 4.30
CA PHE A 51 -0.96 -7.93 3.60
C PHE A 51 -1.36 -8.31 2.18
N ALA A 52 -2.50 -7.81 1.72
CA ALA A 52 -2.92 -7.99 0.34
C ALA A 52 -2.13 -7.09 -0.61
N GLU A 53 -1.92 -7.55 -1.84
CA GLU A 53 -1.26 -6.76 -2.87
C GLU A 53 -2.10 -5.54 -3.28
N SER A 54 -1.44 -4.39 -3.43
CA SER A 54 -2.07 -3.13 -3.82
C SER A 54 -1.11 -2.27 -4.61
N ARG A 55 -1.31 -2.19 -5.93
CA ARG A 55 -0.50 -1.35 -6.85
C ARG A 55 -0.68 0.15 -6.64
N ARG A 56 -1.66 0.56 -5.80
CA ARG A 56 -1.86 1.96 -5.42
C ARG A 56 -0.80 2.44 -4.43
N GLU A 57 -0.30 1.50 -3.63
CA GLU A 57 0.78 1.72 -2.68
C GLU A 57 2.13 1.54 -3.35
N VAL A 58 3.12 2.28 -2.87
CA VAL A 58 4.43 2.32 -3.53
C VAL A 58 5.22 1.02 -3.32
N ASP A 59 4.99 0.32 -2.20
CA ASP A 59 5.56 -1.00 -1.89
C ASP A 59 4.69 -2.18 -2.40
N GLY A 60 3.59 -1.85 -3.08
CA GLY A 60 2.66 -2.86 -3.60
C GLY A 60 1.88 -3.60 -2.53
N LEU A 61 1.86 -3.14 -1.27
CA LEU A 61 1.16 -3.82 -0.17
C LEU A 61 0.12 -2.90 0.46
N SER A 62 -1.04 -3.46 0.77
CA SER A 62 -2.10 -2.76 1.47
C SER A 62 -1.59 -2.14 2.79
N PRO A 63 -2.16 -1.02 3.23
CA PRO A 63 -1.74 -0.39 4.48
C PRO A 63 -2.10 -1.23 5.71
N ARG A 64 -3.12 -2.09 5.62
CA ARG A 64 -3.62 -2.94 6.72
C ARG A 64 -3.49 -4.43 6.37
N CYS A 65 -3.26 -5.24 7.40
CA CYS A 65 -3.21 -6.69 7.28
C CYS A 65 -4.60 -7.30 7.02
N PHE A 66 -4.64 -8.55 6.57
CA PHE A 66 -5.90 -9.28 6.29
C PHE A 66 -6.86 -9.30 7.47
N GLY A 67 -6.37 -9.53 8.71
CA GLY A 67 -7.23 -9.52 9.89
C GLY A 67 -7.92 -8.16 10.10
N CYS A 68 -7.18 -7.06 10.01
CA CYS A 68 -7.75 -5.72 10.13
C CYS A 68 -8.64 -5.30 8.96
N ARG A 69 -8.52 -5.96 7.80
CA ARG A 69 -9.45 -5.76 6.67
C ARG A 69 -10.75 -6.50 6.92
N ALA A 70 -10.69 -7.78 7.30
CA ALA A 70 -11.86 -8.59 7.63
C ALA A 70 -12.73 -7.94 8.72
N HIS A 71 -12.12 -7.44 9.81
CA HIS A 71 -12.87 -6.73 10.85
C HIS A 71 -13.58 -5.46 10.36
N ARG A 72 -13.04 -4.80 9.33
CA ARG A 72 -13.65 -3.58 8.78
C ARG A 72 -14.83 -3.92 7.88
N ASP A 73 -14.68 -4.96 7.06
CA ASP A 73 -15.74 -5.43 6.17
C ASP A 73 -16.95 -5.91 7.00
N GLU A 74 -16.71 -6.62 8.10
CA GLU A 74 -17.73 -7.03 9.08
C GLU A 74 -18.46 -5.85 9.74
N GLN A 75 -17.74 -4.77 10.07
CA GLN A 75 -18.34 -3.56 10.68
C GLN A 75 -19.17 -2.76 9.67
N GLU A 76 -18.80 -2.78 8.39
CA GLU A 76 -19.48 -2.03 7.32
C GLU A 76 -20.74 -2.75 6.80
N THR A 77 -20.86 -4.07 7.01
CA THR A 77 -22.04 -4.88 6.64
C THR A 77 -23.10 -4.99 7.73
N ARG A 78 -22.98 -4.26 8.84
CA ARG A 78 -24.04 -4.23 9.86
C ARG A 78 -25.18 -3.31 9.38
N PRO A 79 -26.38 -3.86 9.09
CA PRO A 79 -27.52 -3.09 8.59
C PRO A 79 -28.05 -2.06 9.61
#